data_AF-A0A936BLS0-F1
#
_entry.id   AF-A0A936BLS0-F1
#
_cell.length_a   1.000
_cell.length_b   1.000
_cell.length_c   1.000
_cell.angle_alpha   90.00
_cell.angle_beta   90.00
_cell.angle_gamma   90.00
#
_symmetry.space_group_name_H-M   'P 1'
#
loop_
_entity.id
_entity.type
_entity.pdbx_description
1 polymer ?
#
loop_
_entity_poly.entity_id
_entity_poly.type
_entity_poly.pdbx_seq_one_letter_code
_entity_poly.pdbx_strand_id
1 'polypeptide(L)' 'MNVSYKIETDTDSEKVNFDINAANSIRLTLGLAFNLSFFKIFTDYSLASQNVWTVGLGFYF' A
#
# COMPACT_ATOMS: atom_id res chain seq x y z
N MET A 1 6.56 14.68 -8.10
CA MET A 1 7.93 15.24 -8.01
C MET A 1 8.79 14.47 -9.00
N ASN A 2 9.44 15.12 -9.97
CA ASN A 2 10.21 14.43 -11.00
C ASN A 2 11.69 14.40 -10.61
N VAL A 3 12.25 13.21 -10.39
CA VAL A 3 13.67 13.03 -10.03
C VAL A 3 14.36 12.33 -11.20
N SER A 4 15.36 13.00 -11.79
CA SER A 4 16.11 12.49 -12.93
C SER A 4 17.55 12.24 -12.51
N TYR A 5 18.00 10.98 -12.62
CA TYR A 5 19.35 10.54 -12.26
C TYR A 5 20.05 10.03 -13.53
N LYS A 6 21.31 10.45 -13.74
CA LYS A 6 22.16 9.97 -14.84
C LYS A 6 23.20 9.02 -14.26
N ILE A 7 23.17 7.75 -14.70
CA ILE A 7 24.25 6.80 -14.48
C ILE A 7 25.27 6.99 -15.61
N GLU A 8 26.53 7.25 -15.26
CA GLU A 8 27.64 7.21 -16.20
C GLU A 8 28.29 5.82 -16.14
N THR A 9 27.77 4.89 -16.95
CA THR A 9 28.50 3.68 -17.36
C THR A 9 28.22 3.46 -18.85
N ASP A 10 29.27 3.08 -19.55
CA ASP A 10 29.55 3.22 -20.98
C ASP A 10 28.72 2.32 -21.92
N THR A 11 27.39 2.33 -21.82
CA THR A 11 26.50 1.67 -22.78
C THR A 11 25.10 2.27 -22.65
N ASP A 12 24.69 3.03 -23.67
CA ASP A 12 23.38 3.65 -23.87
C ASP A 12 22.64 4.11 -22.60
N SER A 13 22.71 5.40 -22.32
CA SER A 13 22.00 6.05 -21.22
C SER A 13 20.47 5.89 -21.37
N GLU A 14 19.90 4.82 -20.81
CA GLU A 14 18.45 4.69 -20.67
C GLU A 14 17.95 5.72 -19.65
N LYS A 15 17.06 6.61 -20.11
CA LYS A 15 16.37 7.55 -19.22
C LYS A 15 15.36 6.79 -18.39
N VAL A 16 15.70 6.49 -17.14
CA VAL A 16 14.74 5.97 -16.16
C VAL A 16 13.94 7.15 -15.59
N ASN A 17 12.66 7.25 -15.93
CA ASN A 17 11.76 8.27 -15.40
C ASN A 17 10.84 7.65 -14.35
N PHE A 18 10.93 8.12 -13.10
CA PHE A 18 10.02 7.71 -12.04
C PHE A 18 8.89 8.74 -11.91
N ASP A 19 7.69 8.37 -12.34
CA ASP A 19 6.50 9.20 -12.13
C ASP A 19 5.90 8.94 -10.75
N ILE A 20 6.45 9.64 -9.75
CA ILE A 20 5.99 9.56 -8.36
C ILE A 20 4.86 10.59 -8.18
N ASN A 21 3.63 10.10 -8.33
CA ASN A 21 2.41 10.83 -8.00
C ASN A 21 2.23 10.93 -6.47
N ALA A 22 1.65 12.03 -6.00
CA ALA A 22 1.43 12.25 -4.58
C ALA A 22 0.53 11.14 -4.00
N ALA A 23 1.00 10.45 -2.97
CA ALA A 23 0.27 9.33 -2.35
C ALA A 23 -0.95 9.76 -1.51
N ASN A 24 -1.20 11.06 -1.38
CA ASN A 24 -2.35 11.59 -0.66
C ASN A 24 -3.62 11.40 -1.52
N SER A 25 -4.30 10.28 -1.29
CA SER A 25 -5.61 9.98 -1.86
C SER A 25 -6.63 9.78 -0.73
N ILE A 26 -7.88 10.19 -0.97
CA ILE A 26 -9.00 9.74 -0.15
C ILE A 26 -9.05 8.20 -0.19
N ARG A 27 -9.17 7.57 0.98
CA ARG A 27 -9.24 6.11 1.14
C ARG A 27 -10.57 5.75 1.77
N LEU A 28 -11.35 4.92 1.08
CA LEU A 28 -12.55 4.30 1.64
C LEU A 28 -12.18 2.89 2.11
N THR A 29 -12.53 2.53 3.35
CA THR A 29 -12.27 1.19 3.89
C THR A 29 -13.57 0.60 4.42
N LEU A 30 -13.87 -0.63 4.00
CA LEU A 30 -15.01 -1.42 4.45
C LEU A 30 -14.48 -2.69 5.09
N GLY A 31 -14.99 -3.04 6.27
CA GLY A 31 -14.45 -4.14 7.05
C GLY A 31 -15.50 -4.85 7.89
N LEU A 32 -15.20 -6.11 8.21
CA LEU A 32 -15.96 -6.94 9.13
C LEU A 32 -15.02 -7.48 10.19
N ALA A 33 -15.48 -7.45 11.44
CA ALA A 33 -14.76 -8.03 12.57
C ALA A 33 -15.69 -8.99 13.33
N PHE A 34 -15.17 -10.17 13.63
CA PHE A 34 -15.81 -11.15 14.48
C PHE A 34 -15.03 -11.25 15.79
N ASN A 35 -15.64 -10.76 16.87
CA ASN A 35 -15.04 -10.75 18.20
C ASN A 35 -15.50 -12.00 18.97
N LEU A 36 -14.54 -12.79 19.44
CA LEU A 36 -14.74 -13.94 20.33
C LEU A 36 -14.09 -13.66 21.68
N SER A 37 -14.36 -14.50 22.68
CA SER A 37 -13.93 -14.24 24.07
C SER A 37 -12.42 -14.09 24.27
N PHE A 38 -11.60 -14.84 23.51
CA PHE A 38 -10.14 -14.85 23.66
C PHE A 38 -9.40 -14.36 22.42
N PHE A 39 -10.10 -14.19 21.31
CA PHE A 39 -9.49 -13.72 20.06
C PHE A 39 -10.50 -13.02 19.17
N LYS A 40 -10.03 -12.28 18.18
CA LYS A 40 -10.84 -11.68 17.12
C LYS A 40 -10.27 -12.03 15.76
N ILE A 41 -11.13 -12.17 14.77
CA ILE A 41 -10.76 -12.24 13.36
C ILE A 41 -11.35 -11.01 12.67
N PHE A 42 -10.58 -10.39 11.79
CA PHE A 42 -11.06 -9.24 11.02
C PHE A 42 -10.56 -9.29 9.58
N THR A 43 -11.34 -8.71 8.69
CA THR A 43 -10.95 -8.50 7.30
C THR A 43 -11.43 -7.14 6.84
N ASP A 44 -10.55 -6.44 6.12
CA ASP A 44 -10.81 -5.09 5.64
C ASP A 44 -10.44 -5.00 4.16
N TYR A 45 -11.22 -4.25 3.40
CA TYR A 45 -10.94 -3.92 2.02
C TYR A 45 -10.85 -2.39 1.88
N SER A 46 -9.68 -1.91 1.48
CA SER A 46 -9.40 -0.49 1.26
C SER A 46 -9.37 -0.17 -0.23
N LEU A 47 -10.23 0.76 -0.64
CA LEU A 47 -10.27 1.41 -1.95
C LEU A 47 -9.50 2.73 -1.88
N ALA A 48 -8.39 2.83 -2.61
CA ALA A 48 -7.54 4.01 -2.70
C ALA A 48 -6.80 4.02 -4.05
N SER A 49 -5.71 4.80 -4.19
CA SER A 49 -4.81 4.69 -5.34
C SER A 49 -4.27 3.27 -5.56
N GLN A 50 -4.21 2.46 -4.50
CA GLN A 50 -3.88 1.04 -4.52
C GLN A 50 -4.91 0.32 -3.66
N ASN A 51 -5.57 -0.69 -4.24
CA ASN A 51 -6.52 -1.50 -3.49
C ASN A 51 -5.75 -2.48 -2.61
N VAL A 52 -6.17 -2.61 -1.36
CA VAL A 52 -5.54 -3.50 -0.39
C VAL A 52 -6.61 -4.32 0.30
N TRP A 53 -6.39 -5.64 0.34
CA TRP A 53 -7.17 -6.56 1.15
C TRP A 53 -6.34 -7.00 2.35
N THR A 54 -6.91 -6.85 3.54
CA THR A 54 -6.27 -7.18 4.81
C THR A 54 -7.07 -8.29 5.51
N VAL A 55 -6.36 -9.24 6.10
CA VAL A 55 -6.91 -10.26 6.99
C VAL A 55 -6.05 -10.28 8.24
N GLY A 56 -6.68 -10.37 9.41
CA GLY A 56 -5.97 -10.37 10.68
C GLY A 56 -6.63 -11.23 11.74
N LEU A 57 -5.79 -11.62 12.70
CA LEU A 57 -6.14 -12.35 13.92
C LEU A 57 -5.54 -11.56 15.10
N GLY A 58 -6.32 -11.36 16.16
CA GLY A 58 -5.83 -10.74 17.40
C GLY A 58 -6.20 -11.58 18.61
N PHE A 59 -5.35 -11.64 19.63
CA PHE A 59 -5.59 -12.34 20.89
C PHE A 59 -5.79 -11.34 22.03
N TYR A 60 -6.65 -11.67 22.99
CA TYR A 60 -6.85 -10.90 24.22
C TYR A 60 -6.18 -11.62 25.39
N PHE A 61 -5.47 -10.88 26.25
CA PHE A 61 -4.79 -11.37 27.45
C PHE A 61 -5.06 -10.45 28.64
#